data_AF-A0A222WTF1-F1
#
_entry.id   AF-A0A222WTF1-F1
#
_cell.length_a   1.000
_cell.length_b   1.000
_cell.length_c   1.000
_cell.angle_alpha   90.00
_cell.angle_beta   90.00
_cell.angle_gamma   90.00
#
_symmetry.space_group_name_H-M   'P 1'
#
loop_
_entity.id
_entity.type
_entity.pdbx_description
1 polymer ?
#
loop_
_entity_poly.entity_id
_entity_poly.type
_entity_poly.pdbx_seq_one_letter_code
_entity_poly.pdbx_strand_id
1 'polypeptide(L)' 'MYNTAFYRDMYMSNDPNQLAGQNFVKAEHFERMKMANANNPVLFFQFAEQEYYHKALAHRYQGIAHAAER' A
#
# COMPACT_ATOMS: atom_id res chain seq x y z
N MET A 1 -3.53 -22.49 -0.70
CA MET A 1 -4.00 -21.95 0.59
C MET A 1 -3.68 -20.47 0.62
N TYR A 2 -4.69 -19.61 0.49
CA TYR A 2 -4.50 -18.16 0.64
C TYR A 2 -4.23 -17.86 2.10
N ASN A 3 -3.12 -17.18 2.38
CA ASN A 3 -2.71 -16.82 3.73
C ASN A 3 -3.59 -15.66 4.23
N THR A 4 -4.82 -15.99 4.63
CA THR A 4 -5.83 -15.04 5.10
C THR A 4 -5.49 -14.41 6.45
N ALA A 5 -4.56 -15.02 7.20
CA ALA A 5 -4.08 -14.48 8.48
C ALA A 5 -3.30 -13.17 8.30
N PHE A 6 -2.42 -13.08 7.29
CA PHE A 6 -1.70 -11.84 6.98
C PHE A 6 -2.64 -10.69 6.60
N TYR A 7 -3.72 -10.99 5.88
CA TYR A 7 -4.70 -9.98 5.51
C TYR A 7 -5.54 -9.51 6.70
N ARG A 8 -5.85 -10.40 7.66
CA ARG A 8 -6.75 -10.08 8.78
C ARG A 8 -6.13 -9.04 9.74
N ASP A 9 -4.85 -9.17 10.07
CA ASP A 9 -4.15 -8.20 10.93
C ASP A 9 -3.87 -6.86 10.22
N MET A 10 -3.85 -6.87 8.89
CA MET A 10 -3.65 -5.68 8.08
C MET A 10 -4.85 -4.71 8.09
N TYR A 11 -6.03 -5.11 8.58
CA TYR A 11 -7.25 -4.29 8.50
C TYR A 11 -7.77 -3.78 9.86
N MET A 12 -7.11 -4.06 10.98
CA MET A 12 -7.65 -3.73 12.32
C MET A 12 -6.94 -2.59 13.04
N SER A 13 -6.01 -1.89 12.39
CA SER A 13 -5.31 -0.77 13.02
C SER A 13 -5.95 0.57 12.70
N ASN A 14 -6.24 1.35 13.75
CA ASN A 14 -6.57 2.78 13.64
C ASN A 14 -5.34 3.67 13.85
N ASP A 15 -4.16 3.10 14.10
CA ASP A 15 -2.94 3.86 14.33
C ASP A 15 -2.37 4.39 13.00
N PRO A 16 -2.15 5.71 12.85
CA PRO A 16 -1.65 6.29 11.61
C PRO A 16 -0.28 5.75 11.18
N ASN A 17 0.63 5.40 12.11
CA ASN A 17 1.93 4.84 11.75
C ASN A 17 1.78 3.43 11.17
N GLN A 18 0.93 2.60 11.76
CA GLN A 18 0.62 1.27 11.22
C GLN A 18 -0.10 1.35 9.87
N LEU A 19 -1.05 2.28 9.70
CA LEU A 19 -1.72 2.52 8.41
C LEU A 19 -0.74 3.00 7.33
N ALA A 20 0.24 3.84 7.69
CA ALA A 20 1.29 4.25 6.77
C ALA A 20 2.13 3.04 6.30
N GLY A 21 2.59 2.21 7.25
CA GLY A 21 3.36 1.00 6.95
C GLY A 21 2.62 0.01 6.06
N GLN A 22 1.34 -0.26 6.35
CA GLN A 22 0.51 -1.15 5.54
C GLN A 22 0.36 -0.66 4.09
N ASN A 23 0.18 0.65 3.90
CA ASN A 23 0.07 1.22 2.56
C ASN A 23 1.41 1.21 1.81
N PHE A 24 2.54 1.40 2.48
CA PHE A 24 3.86 1.19 1.86
C PHE A 24 4.05 -0.25 1.39
N VAL A 25 3.65 -1.24 2.18
CA VAL A 25 3.71 -2.66 1.78
C VAL A 25 2.82 -2.94 0.57
N LYS A 26 1.59 -2.39 0.54
CA LYS A 26 0.70 -2.51 -0.63
C LYS A 26 1.30 -1.86 -1.87
N ALA A 27 1.88 -0.66 -1.74
CA ALA A 27 2.54 0.01 -2.84
C ALA A 27 3.68 -0.83 -3.43
N GLU A 28 4.55 -1.39 -2.59
CA GLU A 28 5.65 -2.24 -3.04
C GLU A 28 5.13 -3.56 -3.68
N HIS A 29 4.02 -4.10 -3.19
CA HIS A 29 3.37 -5.24 -3.84
C HIS A 29 2.89 -4.89 -5.26
N PHE A 30 2.22 -3.75 -5.43
CA PHE A 30 1.76 -3.31 -6.74
C PHE A 30 2.90 -2.93 -7.68
N GLU A 31 4.00 -2.39 -7.15
CA GLU A 31 5.22 -2.18 -7.93
C GLU A 31 5.76 -3.50 -8.51
N ARG A 32 5.82 -4.58 -7.71
CA ARG A 32 6.21 -5.91 -8.20
C ARG A 32 5.25 -6.43 -9.26
N MET A 33 3.94 -6.27 -9.05
CA MET A 33 2.92 -6.68 -10.03
C MET A 33 3.02 -5.89 -11.34
N LYS A 34 3.25 -4.57 -11.25
CA LYS A 34 3.51 -3.69 -12.40
C LYS A 34 4.71 -4.19 -13.20
N MET A 35 5.84 -4.45 -12.54
CA MET A 35 7.07 -4.91 -13.22
C MET A 35 6.92 -6.33 -13.79
N ALA A 36 6.21 -7.22 -13.10
CA ALA A 36 5.91 -8.57 -13.59
C ALA A 36 5.01 -8.56 -14.84
N ASN A 37 4.22 -7.50 -15.03
CA ASN A 37 3.31 -7.32 -16.16
C ASN A 37 3.77 -6.22 -17.13
N ALA A 38 5.07 -5.93 -17.19
CA ALA A 38 5.62 -4.87 -18.05
C ALA A 38 5.33 -5.06 -19.55
N ASN A 39 5.04 -6.29 -19.98
CA ASN A 39 4.68 -6.63 -21.36
C ASN A 39 3.17 -6.53 -21.65
N ASN A 40 2.32 -6.31 -20.64
CA ASN A 40 0.88 -6.14 -20.79
C ASN A 40 0.50 -4.71 -20.37
N PRO A 41 0.34 -3.77 -21.32
CA PRO A 41 0.10 -2.36 -21.01
C PRO A 41 -1.13 -2.12 -20.11
N VAL A 42 -2.20 -2.91 -20.29
CA VAL A 42 -3.43 -2.77 -19.49
C VAL A 42 -3.14 -3.05 -18.02
N LEU A 43 -2.52 -4.21 -17.74
CA LEU A 43 -2.16 -4.60 -16.37
C LEU A 43 -1.07 -3.70 -15.79
N PHE A 44 -0.10 -3.29 -16.61
CA PHE A 44 0.96 -2.37 -16.19
C PHE A 44 0.38 -1.06 -15.65
N PHE A 45 -0.48 -0.39 -16.41
CA PHE A 45 -1.07 0.87 -15.98
C PHE A 45 -2.05 0.69 -14.82
N GLN A 46 -2.80 -0.41 -14.80
CA GLN A 46 -3.67 -0.74 -13.67
C GLN A 46 -2.88 -0.88 -12.37
N PHE A 47 -1.76 -1.61 -12.38
CA PHE A 47 -0.93 -1.75 -11.18
C PHE A 47 -0.14 -0.48 -10.84
N ALA A 48 0.23 0.33 -11.84
CA ALA A 48 0.86 1.63 -11.60
C ALA A 48 -0.09 2.59 -10.86
N GLU A 49 -1.38 2.61 -11.20
CA GLU A 49 -2.39 3.40 -10.49
C GLU A 49 -2.54 2.95 -9.03
N GLN A 50 -2.58 1.63 -8.79
CA GLN A 50 -2.67 1.07 -7.44
C GLN A 50 -1.42 1.38 -6.60
N GLU A 51 -0.23 1.26 -7.19
CA GLU A 51 1.04 1.65 -6.54
C GLU A 51 1.00 3.12 -6.12
N TYR A 52 0.62 4.02 -7.04
CA TYR A 52 0.52 5.45 -6.76
C TYR A 52 -0.47 5.75 -5.63
N TYR A 53 -1.68 5.17 -5.71
CA TYR A 53 -2.73 5.36 -4.72
C TYR A 53 -2.26 4.98 -3.30
N HIS A 54 -1.60 3.83 -3.17
CA HIS A 54 -1.11 3.37 -1.87
C HIS A 54 0.11 4.16 -1.38
N LYS A 55 1.01 4.61 -2.26
CA LYS A 55 2.09 5.55 -1.86
C LYS A 55 1.52 6.86 -1.33
N ALA A 56 0.51 7.43 -1.99
CA ALA A 56 -0.14 8.65 -1.54
C ALA A 56 -0.82 8.49 -0.18
N LEU A 57 -1.54 7.39 0.04
CA LEU A 57 -2.14 7.08 1.34
C LEU A 57 -1.10 6.90 2.43
N ALA A 58 0.01 6.21 2.15
CA ALA A 58 1.09 6.00 3.12
C ALA A 58 1.64 7.34 3.62
N HIS A 59 1.97 8.25 2.70
CA HIS A 59 2.44 9.59 3.04
C HIS A 59 1.40 10.43 3.78
N ARG A 60 0.12 10.31 3.43
CA ARG A 60 -0.97 10.98 4.17
C ARG A 60 -0.99 10.54 5.63
N TYR A 61 -0.97 9.23 5.90
CA TYR A 61 -1.00 8.71 7.25
C TYR A 61 0.27 9.04 8.04
N GLN A 62 1.43 9.02 7.39
CA GLN A 62 2.69 9.49 7.98
C GLN A 62 2.59 10.96 8.40
N GLY A 63 1.98 11.81 7.58
CA GLY A 63 1.74 13.22 7.91
C GLY A 63 0.78 13.41 9.10
N ILE A 64 -0.28 12.60 9.19
CA ILE A 64 -1.20 12.58 10.34
C ILE A 64 -0.45 12.16 11.61
N ALA A 65 0.37 11.10 11.54
CA ALA A 65 1.16 10.64 12.68
C ALA A 65 2.10 11.72 13.20
N HIS A 66 2.87 12.36 12.30
CA HIS A 66 3.78 13.46 12.65
C HIS A 66 3.06 14.67 13.24
N ALA A 67 1.82 14.96 12.82
CA ALA A 67 1.04 16.05 13.38
C ALA A 67 0.51 15.72 14.78
N ALA A 68 0.27 14.45 15.10
CA ALA A 68 -0.19 13.99 16.41
C ALA A 68 0.93 13.90 17.46
N GLU A 69 2.20 13.87 17.04
CA GLU A 69 3.38 13.86 17.90
C GLU A 69 3.82 15.27 18.36
N ARG A 70 3.13 16.33 17.90
CA ARG A 70 3.38 17.74 18.27
C ARG A 70 2.36 18.24 19.26
#